data_AF-A0A958T130-F1
#
_entry.id   AF-A0A958T130-F1
#
_cell.length_a   1.000
_cell.length_b   1.000
_cell.length_c   1.000
_cell.angle_alpha   90.00
_cell.angle_beta   90.00
_cell.angle_gamma   90.00
#
_symmetry.space_group_name_H-M   'P 1'
#
loop_
_entity.id
_entity.type
_entity.pdbx_description
1 polymer ?
#
loop_
_entity_poly.entity_id
_entity_poly.type
_entity_poly.pdbx_seq_one_letter_code
_entity_poly.pdbx_strand_id
1 'polypeptide(L)'
;GEYQINDGIKRMMAEGKIFKTGTVDDWMDCGNKAVTVETNGKMLRYLEKDGEERLVSESVQLENSQIISPCFIGENVVLKNATIGPYVSVGDNTVIENSSVKNSLIQNNTSIKNATLEEAMIGNHVKYDGKFTRVSIGDYSVLE
;
A
#
# COMPACT_ATOMS: atom_id res chain seq x y z
N GLY A 1 -15.18 -27.77 -7.86
CA GLY A 1 -13.92 -28.31 -7.34
C GLY A 1 -12.79 -27.58 -8.01
N GLU A 2 -11.72 -27.29 -7.29
CA GLU A 2 -10.54 -26.58 -7.82
C GLU A 2 -9.44 -27.59 -8.15
N TYR A 3 -8.68 -27.34 -9.22
CA TYR A 3 -7.48 -28.10 -9.56
C TYR A 3 -6.26 -27.39 -8.99
N GLN A 4 -5.58 -28.04 -8.05
CA GLN A 4 -4.44 -27.46 -7.35
C GLN A 4 -3.15 -27.72 -8.11
N ILE A 5 -2.33 -26.68 -8.31
CA ILE A 5 -1.00 -26.82 -8.93
C ILE A 5 -0.12 -27.83 -8.17
N ASN A 6 -0.33 -27.95 -6.85
CA ASN A 6 0.36 -28.91 -5.98
C ASN A 6 0.16 -30.37 -6.43
N ASP A 7 -1.00 -30.71 -6.99
CA ASP A 7 -1.25 -32.07 -7.47
C ASP A 7 -0.43 -32.37 -8.73
N GLY A 8 -0.30 -31.39 -9.62
CA GLY A 8 0.59 -31.47 -10.78
C GLY A 8 2.06 -31.58 -10.39
N ILE A 9 2.50 -30.80 -9.40
CA ILE A 9 3.88 -30.85 -8.88
C ILE A 9 4.18 -32.23 -8.28
N LYS A 10 3.29 -32.76 -7.44
CA LYS A 10 3.45 -34.10 -6.85
C LYS A 10 3.52 -35.19 -7.92
N ARG A 11 2.73 -35.07 -8.99
CA ARG A 11 2.79 -36.00 -10.12
C ARG A 11 4.12 -35.93 -10.86
N MET A 12 4.64 -34.73 -11.14
CA MET A 12 5.96 -34.58 -11.76
C MET A 12 7.08 -35.15 -10.90
N MET A 13 7.02 -34.98 -9.58
CA MET A 13 7.95 -35.61 -8.64
C MET A 13 7.86 -37.14 -8.69
N ALA A 14 6.65 -37.71 -8.73
CA ALA A 14 6.45 -39.16 -8.87
C ALA A 14 6.96 -39.71 -10.22
N GLU A 15 6.95 -38.89 -11.27
CA GLU A 15 7.53 -39.20 -12.59
C GLU A 15 9.05 -38.94 -12.66
N GLY A 16 9.71 -38.71 -11.52
CA GLY A 16 11.16 -38.60 -11.40
C GLY A 16 11.74 -37.23 -11.75
N LYS A 17 10.92 -36.18 -11.89
CA LYS A 17 11.41 -34.81 -12.06
C LYS A 17 12.03 -34.30 -10.76
N ILE A 18 13.19 -33.64 -10.88
CA ILE A 18 13.92 -33.12 -9.73
C ILE A 18 13.45 -31.69 -9.44
N PHE A 19 12.91 -31.49 -8.24
CA PHE A 19 12.60 -30.17 -7.69
C PHE A 19 13.68 -29.78 -6.68
N LYS A 20 14.08 -28.50 -6.70
CA LYS A 20 15.05 -27.94 -5.77
C LYS A 20 14.45 -26.72 -5.08
N THR A 21 14.86 -26.49 -3.84
CA THR A 21 14.48 -25.28 -3.10
C THR A 21 15.43 -24.15 -3.42
N GLY A 22 14.91 -22.94 -3.53
CA GLY A 22 15.69 -21.70 -3.43
C GLY A 22 15.50 -21.09 -2.04
N THR A 23 16.53 -20.47 -1.49
CA THR A 23 16.41 -19.65 -0.28
C THR A 23 15.90 -18.27 -0.67
N VAL A 24 14.99 -17.74 0.15
CA VAL A 24 14.51 -16.35 0.03
C VAL A 24 14.83 -15.63 1.33
N ASP A 25 15.27 -14.38 1.22
CA ASP A 25 15.66 -13.55 2.37
C ASP A 25 14.44 -13.00 3.12
N ASP A 26 13.36 -12.72 2.38
CA ASP A 26 12.06 -12.37 2.91
C ASP A 26 10.95 -13.12 2.20
N TRP A 27 9.97 -13.57 2.98
CA TRP A 27 8.72 -14.14 2.48
C TRP A 27 7.58 -13.20 2.83
N MET A 28 6.98 -12.59 1.82
CA MET A 28 5.87 -11.64 1.98
C MET A 28 4.61 -12.23 1.36
N ASP A 29 3.64 -12.60 2.20
CA ASP A 29 2.36 -13.18 1.77
C ASP A 29 1.21 -12.24 2.13
N CYS A 30 0.65 -11.57 1.13
CA CYS A 30 -0.41 -10.57 1.27
C CYS A 30 -1.81 -11.18 1.48
N GLY A 31 -1.93 -12.24 2.30
CA GLY A 31 -3.18 -12.95 2.54
C GLY A 31 -4.21 -12.23 3.43
N ASN A 32 -3.82 -11.15 4.11
CA ASN A 32 -4.74 -10.30 4.88
C ASN A 32 -4.23 -8.85 5.00
N LYS A 33 -5.14 -7.94 5.37
CA LYS A 33 -4.89 -6.50 5.51
C LYS A 33 -3.62 -6.16 6.31
N ALA A 34 -3.44 -6.76 7.48
CA ALA A 34 -2.32 -6.41 8.36
C ALA A 34 -0.97 -6.76 7.69
N VAL A 35 -0.88 -7.95 7.10
CA VAL A 35 0.34 -8.40 6.42
C VAL A 35 0.57 -7.61 5.13
N THR A 36 -0.49 -7.23 4.40
CA THR A 36 -0.38 -6.37 3.22
C THR A 36 0.21 -5.00 3.56
N VAL A 37 -0.27 -4.36 4.63
CA VAL A 37 0.26 -3.06 5.10
C VAL A 37 1.70 -3.18 5.58
N GLU A 38 2.04 -4.24 6.32
CA GLU A 38 3.42 -4.51 6.73
C GLU A 38 4.34 -4.71 5.52
N THR A 39 3.90 -5.50 4.54
CA THR A 39 4.61 -5.78 3.29
C THR A 39 4.86 -4.50 2.50
N ASN A 40 3.85 -3.61 2.41
CA ASN A 40 4.02 -2.29 1.80
C ASN A 40 5.16 -1.50 2.46
N GLY A 41 5.18 -1.44 3.79
CA GLY A 41 6.25 -0.75 4.52
C GLY A 41 7.64 -1.36 4.30
N LYS A 42 7.75 -2.69 4.21
CA LYS A 42 9.01 -3.39 3.86
C LYS A 42 9.48 -3.02 2.45
N MET A 43 8.57 -3.09 1.48
CA MET A 43 8.89 -2.75 0.09
C MET A 43 9.34 -1.30 -0.06
N LEU A 44 8.66 -0.34 0.58
CA LEU A 44 9.07 1.06 0.56
C LEU A 44 10.50 1.27 1.12
N ARG A 45 10.90 0.51 2.15
CA ARG A 45 12.29 0.55 2.65
C ARG A 45 13.29 0.00 1.64
N TYR A 46 12.95 -1.09 0.95
CA TYR A 46 13.83 -1.66 -0.07
C TYR A 46 14.00 -0.71 -1.24
N LEU A 47 12.89 -0.16 -1.76
CA LEU A 47 12.94 0.80 -2.85
C LEU A 47 13.69 2.09 -2.49
N GLU A 48 13.51 2.61 -1.26
CA GLU A 48 14.26 3.80 -0.81
C GLU A 48 15.77 3.50 -0.67
N LYS A 49 16.11 2.30 -0.18
CA LYS A 49 17.50 1.87 -0.02
C LYS A 49 18.19 1.65 -1.37
N ASP A 50 17.48 1.06 -2.33
CA ASP A 50 18.00 0.79 -3.67
C ASP A 50 18.18 2.10 -4.45
N GLY A 51 17.27 3.07 -4.26
CA GLY A 51 17.38 4.42 -4.82
C GLY A 51 17.25 4.50 -6.34
N GLU A 52 16.87 3.41 -7.00
CA GLU A 52 16.73 3.31 -8.46
C GLU A 52 15.41 3.91 -8.97
N GLU A 53 14.38 3.92 -8.12
CA GLU A 53 13.04 4.41 -8.45
C GLU A 53 12.71 5.73 -7.76
N ARG A 54 11.99 6.60 -8.47
CA ARG A 54 11.43 7.81 -7.89
C ARG A 54 10.16 7.46 -7.12
N LEU A 55 10.24 7.54 -5.79
CA LEU A 55 9.10 7.22 -4.92
C LEU A 55 8.07 8.34 -4.78
N VAL A 56 8.46 9.59 -4.98
CA VAL A 56 7.56 10.75 -4.89
C VAL A 56 7.50 11.41 -6.25
N SER A 57 6.31 11.42 -6.88
CA SER A 57 6.10 12.06 -8.18
C SER A 57 6.37 13.58 -8.11
N GLU A 58 6.93 14.13 -9.18
CA GLU A 58 7.16 15.57 -9.33
C GLU A 58 5.84 16.37 -9.43
N SER A 59 4.75 15.70 -9.77
CA SER A 59 3.42 16.31 -9.90
C SER A 59 2.66 16.43 -8.57
N VAL A 60 3.26 15.98 -7.46
CA VAL A 60 2.66 16.13 -6.13
C VAL A 60 2.50 17.61 -5.79
N GLN A 61 1.31 17.98 -5.30
CA GLN A 61 1.03 19.32 -4.82
C GLN A 61 1.01 19.32 -3.30
N LEU A 62 1.90 20.11 -2.69
CA LEU A 62 2.02 20.27 -1.24
C LEU A 62 1.54 21.66 -0.82
N GLU A 63 0.47 21.71 -0.04
CA GLU A 63 -0.02 22.93 0.60
C GLU A 63 0.03 22.74 2.11
N ASN A 64 0.93 23.44 2.81
CA ASN A 64 1.13 23.30 4.26
C ASN A 64 1.22 21.82 4.72
N SER A 65 1.98 21.01 3.98
CA SER A 65 2.01 19.57 4.15
C SER A 65 3.44 19.04 4.19
N GLN A 66 3.62 17.90 4.85
CA GLN A 66 4.91 17.24 5.00
C GLN A 66 4.81 15.76 4.61
N ILE A 67 5.83 15.28 3.90
CA ILE A 67 6.05 13.85 3.64
C ILE A 67 7.22 13.39 4.52
N ILE A 68 7.03 12.30 5.24
CA ILE A 68 8.02 11.65 6.10
C ILE A 68 8.41 10.33 5.45
N SER A 69 9.64 10.23 4.99
CA SER A 69 10.17 9.02 4.35
C SER A 69 10.16 7.77 5.25
N PRO A 70 10.09 6.56 4.66
CA PRO A 70 9.85 6.32 3.24
C PRO A 70 8.35 6.41 2.91
N CYS A 71 8.02 6.99 1.77
CA CYS A 71 6.65 7.02 1.23
C CYS A 71 6.68 6.86 -0.29
N PHE A 72 5.65 6.23 -0.84
CA PHE A 72 5.34 6.32 -2.27
C PHE A 72 4.19 7.29 -2.48
N ILE A 73 4.34 8.25 -3.40
CA ILE A 73 3.33 9.23 -3.75
C ILE A 73 3.21 9.29 -5.27
N GLY A 74 2.05 8.85 -5.77
CA GLY A 74 1.70 8.79 -7.18
C GLY A 74 1.52 10.16 -7.84
N GLU A 75 1.13 10.13 -9.11
CA GLU A 75 0.94 11.33 -9.91
C GLU A 75 -0.30 12.13 -9.50
N ASN A 76 -0.23 13.45 -9.62
CA ASN A 76 -1.32 14.39 -9.37
C ASN A 76 -1.96 14.27 -7.96
N VAL A 77 -1.21 13.75 -6.99
CA VAL A 77 -1.62 13.72 -5.58
C VAL A 77 -1.60 15.13 -5.02
N VAL A 78 -2.65 15.48 -4.28
CA VAL A 78 -2.78 16.78 -3.61
C VAL A 78 -2.84 16.58 -2.11
N LEU A 79 -1.88 17.15 -1.38
CA LEU A 79 -1.79 17.11 0.07
C LEU A 79 -1.98 18.52 0.63
N LYS A 80 -3.02 18.71 1.45
CA LYS A 80 -3.32 20.01 2.09
C LYS A 80 -3.43 19.88 3.59
N ASN A 81 -2.67 20.68 4.34
CA ASN A 81 -2.63 20.62 5.80
C ASN A 81 -2.45 19.18 6.31
N ALA A 82 -1.56 18.41 5.66
CA ALA A 82 -1.45 16.98 5.86
C ALA A 82 -0.03 16.52 6.20
N THR A 83 0.07 15.47 7.01
CA THR A 83 1.33 14.78 7.29
C THR A 83 1.22 13.34 6.80
N ILE A 84 2.06 12.97 5.83
CA ILE A 84 2.06 11.65 5.20
C ILE A 84 3.35 10.94 5.55
N GLY A 85 3.26 9.79 6.21
CA GLY A 85 4.39 8.92 6.52
C GLY A 85 4.70 8.77 8.01
N PRO A 86 5.67 7.90 8.33
CA PRO A 86 6.39 7.01 7.40
C PRO A 86 5.53 5.83 6.93
N TYR A 87 6.03 5.11 5.92
CA TYR A 87 5.48 3.88 5.37
C TYR A 87 4.08 4.04 4.78
N VAL A 88 3.87 5.12 4.03
CA VAL A 88 2.61 5.37 3.33
C VAL A 88 2.80 5.29 1.83
N SER A 89 1.87 4.60 1.19
CA SER A 89 1.73 4.62 -0.27
C SER A 89 0.41 5.31 -0.62
N VAL A 90 0.48 6.33 -1.47
CA VAL A 90 -0.68 7.09 -1.97
C VAL A 90 -0.72 6.98 -3.49
N GLY A 91 -1.80 6.40 -4.01
CA GLY A 91 -2.04 6.24 -5.44
C GLY A 91 -2.43 7.53 -6.15
N ASP A 92 -2.39 7.50 -7.47
CA ASP A 92 -2.57 8.66 -8.35
C ASP A 92 -3.90 9.37 -8.14
N ASN A 93 -3.93 10.68 -8.42
CA ASN A 93 -5.12 11.53 -8.39
C ASN A 93 -5.85 11.52 -7.03
N THR A 94 -5.13 11.23 -5.95
CA THR A 94 -5.67 11.18 -4.59
C THR A 94 -5.52 12.54 -3.90
N VAL A 95 -6.54 12.93 -3.15
CA VAL A 95 -6.56 14.19 -2.41
C VAL A 95 -6.67 13.90 -0.92
N ILE A 96 -5.71 14.39 -0.12
CA ILE A 96 -5.69 14.23 1.33
C ILE A 96 -5.65 15.61 1.98
N GLU A 97 -6.71 15.97 2.71
CA GLU A 97 -6.88 17.29 3.32
C GLU A 97 -7.03 17.17 4.85
N ASN A 98 -6.39 18.06 5.61
CA ASN A 98 -6.49 18.17 7.06
C ASN A 98 -6.29 16.82 7.78
N SER A 99 -5.30 16.03 7.37
CA SER A 99 -5.17 14.64 7.80
C SER A 99 -3.74 14.22 8.09
N SER A 100 -3.57 13.26 9.00
CA SER A 100 -2.29 12.61 9.28
C SER A 100 -2.38 11.12 8.96
N VAL A 101 -1.47 10.59 8.16
CA VAL A 101 -1.48 9.19 7.71
C VAL A 101 -0.10 8.57 7.95
N LYS A 102 -0.05 7.39 8.58
CA LYS A 102 1.19 6.58 8.73
C LYS A 102 0.91 5.10 8.54
N ASN A 103 1.92 4.31 8.17
CA ASN A 103 1.79 2.84 8.02
C ASN A 103 0.54 2.44 7.22
N SER A 104 0.31 3.01 6.04
CA SER A 104 -0.99 2.86 5.35
C SER A 104 -0.84 2.75 3.85
N LEU A 105 -1.83 2.13 3.21
CA LEU A 105 -1.92 1.98 1.77
C LEU A 105 -3.22 2.63 1.29
N ILE A 106 -3.11 3.65 0.45
CA ILE A 106 -4.23 4.38 -0.14
C ILE A 106 -4.10 4.26 -1.65
N GLN A 107 -5.10 3.66 -2.30
CA GLN A 107 -5.10 3.51 -3.76
C GLN A 107 -5.62 4.77 -4.45
N ASN A 108 -5.88 4.67 -5.76
CA ASN A 108 -6.03 5.82 -6.65
C ASN A 108 -7.39 6.49 -6.55
N ASN A 109 -7.45 7.74 -7.02
CA ASN A 109 -8.68 8.53 -7.17
C ASN A 109 -9.50 8.66 -5.88
N THR A 110 -8.83 8.65 -4.74
CA THR A 110 -9.46 8.65 -3.42
C THR A 110 -9.43 10.05 -2.79
N SER A 111 -10.42 10.37 -1.96
CA SER A 111 -10.44 11.61 -1.17
C SER A 111 -10.53 11.30 0.31
N ILE A 112 -9.59 11.83 1.09
CA ILE A 112 -9.52 11.69 2.55
C ILE A 112 -9.55 13.08 3.18
N LYS A 113 -10.44 13.30 4.14
CA LYS A 113 -10.57 14.55 4.88
C LYS A 113 -10.62 14.30 6.39
N ASN A 114 -10.08 15.25 7.14
CA ASN A 114 -10.22 15.36 8.60
C ASN A 114 -9.87 14.07 9.37
N ALA A 115 -8.87 13.32 8.89
CA ALA A 115 -8.61 11.96 9.34
C ALA A 115 -7.26 11.82 10.04
N THR A 116 -7.20 10.95 11.05
CA THR A 116 -5.94 10.43 11.60
C THR A 116 -5.91 8.93 11.33
N LEU A 117 -5.15 8.52 10.30
CA LEU A 117 -5.08 7.14 9.83
C LEU A 117 -3.75 6.48 10.20
N GLU A 118 -3.86 5.25 10.71
CA GLU A 118 -2.72 4.37 11.00
C GLU A 118 -3.12 2.95 10.66
N GLU A 119 -2.22 2.19 10.03
CA GLU A 119 -2.51 0.81 9.60
C GLU A 119 -3.79 0.74 8.74
N ALA A 120 -4.00 1.72 7.87
CA ALA A 120 -5.17 1.81 7.02
C ALA A 120 -4.91 1.20 5.65
N MET A 121 -5.93 0.54 5.09
CA MET A 121 -5.96 0.08 3.71
C MET A 121 -7.21 0.65 3.04
N ILE A 122 -7.04 1.56 2.10
CA ILE A 122 -8.12 2.28 1.44
C ILE A 122 -8.04 2.01 -0.06
N GLY A 123 -9.14 1.49 -0.62
CA GLY A 123 -9.28 1.16 -2.04
C GLY A 123 -9.38 2.38 -2.97
N ASN A 124 -9.67 2.10 -4.24
CA ASN A 124 -9.82 3.13 -5.27
C ASN A 124 -11.15 3.86 -5.14
N HIS A 125 -11.21 5.12 -5.56
CA HIS A 125 -12.46 5.90 -5.61
C HIS A 125 -13.20 6.00 -4.26
N VAL A 126 -12.46 5.95 -3.15
CA VAL A 126 -13.05 6.07 -1.81
C VAL A 126 -13.22 7.55 -1.44
N LYS A 127 -14.30 7.86 -0.73
CA LYS A 127 -14.45 9.14 -0.01
C LYS A 127 -14.49 8.86 1.49
N TYR A 128 -13.56 9.45 2.22
CA TYR A 128 -13.39 9.22 3.64
C TYR A 128 -13.37 10.55 4.40
N ASP A 129 -14.29 10.73 5.34
CA ASP A 129 -14.33 11.84 6.31
C ASP A 129 -14.70 11.31 7.71
N GLY A 130 -14.20 10.11 8.04
CA GLY A 130 -14.52 9.41 9.28
C GLY A 130 -13.49 9.64 10.39
N LYS A 131 -13.88 9.31 11.63
CA LYS A 131 -13.01 9.41 12.82
C LYS A 131 -12.23 8.15 13.17
N PHE A 132 -12.37 7.09 12.38
CA PHE A 132 -11.66 5.84 12.63
C PHE A 132 -10.19 5.97 12.26
N THR A 133 -9.32 5.34 13.05
CA THR A 133 -7.88 5.36 12.79
C THR A 133 -7.41 4.19 11.95
N ARG A 134 -7.92 2.99 12.26
CA ARG A 134 -7.54 1.73 11.59
C ARG A 134 -8.70 1.26 10.73
N VAL A 135 -8.63 1.47 9.43
CA VAL A 135 -9.71 1.13 8.49
C VAL A 135 -9.25 0.21 7.37
N SER A 136 -10.16 -0.60 6.86
CA SER A 136 -9.97 -1.41 5.65
C SER A 136 -11.21 -1.21 4.79
N ILE A 137 -11.10 -0.41 3.75
CA ILE A 137 -12.24 0.04 2.94
C ILE A 137 -11.99 -0.36 1.50
N GLY A 138 -12.97 -1.05 0.91
CA GLY A 138 -12.91 -1.44 -0.50
C GLY A 138 -13.22 -0.29 -1.45
N ASP A 139 -13.04 -0.55 -2.73
CA ASP A 139 -13.22 0.44 -3.78
C ASP A 139 -14.65 1.03 -3.80
N TYR A 140 -14.80 2.26 -4.30
CA TYR A 140 -16.08 2.96 -4.49
C TYR A 140 -16.93 3.10 -3.22
N SER A 141 -16.29 3.10 -2.06
CA SER A 141 -16.96 3.25 -0.77
C SER A 141 -16.99 4.70 -0.30
N VAL A 142 -18.03 5.07 0.45
CA VAL A 142 -18.15 6.36 1.12
C VAL A 142 -18.30 6.10 2.62
N LEU A 143 -17.46 6.75 3.43
CA LEU A 143 -17.54 6.73 4.89
C LEU A 143 -17.42 8.16 5.41
N GLU A 144 -18.51 8.66 6.00
CA GLU A 144 -18.67 9.99 6.60
C GLU A 144 -19.00 9.88 8.10
#